data_AF-A0A953E5P7-F1
#
_entry.id   AF-A0A953E5P7-F1
#
_cell.length_a   1.000
_cell.length_b   1.000
_cell.length_c   1.000
_cell.angle_alpha   90.00
_cell.angle_beta   90.00
_cell.angle_gamma   90.00
#
_symmetry.space_group_name_H-M   'P 1'
#
loop_
_entity.id
_entity.type
_entity.pdbx_description
1 polymer ?
#
loop_
_entity_poly.entity_id
_entity_poly.type
_entity_poly.pdbx_seq_one_letter_code
_entity_poly.pdbx_strand_id
1 'polypeptide(L)' 'MRVILPWPPDGSTDVMTRLFCEQLAQRLGQAFVVEDRPGASGNIGMDAIAKSAPDGHTMGPATVSNLAINQCPDAP' A
#
# COMPACT_ATOMS: atom_id res chain seq x y z
N MET A 1 -5.02 11.87 -2.72
CA MET A 1 -3.94 10.96 -2.30
C MET A 1 -4.07 9.64 -3.03
N ARG A 2 -2.93 9.02 -3.31
CA ARG A 2 -2.81 7.71 -3.95
C ARG A 2 -2.38 6.69 -2.92
N VAL A 3 -3.09 5.58 -2.85
CA VAL A 3 -2.83 4.48 -1.94
C VAL A 3 -2.55 3.23 -2.76
N ILE A 4 -1.32 2.75 -2.74
CA ILE A 4 -0.93 1.53 -3.46
C ILE A 4 -1.18 0.34 -2.53
N LEU A 5 -2.03 -0.58 -2.95
CA LEU A 5 -2.32 -1.82 -2.24
C LEU A 5 -1.45 -2.96 -2.81
N PRO A 6 -0.48 -3.50 -2.05
CA PRO A 6 0.38 -4.60 -2.52
C PRO A 6 -0.30 -5.99 -2.47
N TRP A 7 -1.60 -6.06 -2.25
CA TRP A 7 -2.38 -7.28 -2.06
C TRP A 7 -3.55 -7.35 -3.05
N PRO A 8 -4.08 -8.55 -3.36
CA PRO A 8 -5.29 -8.69 -4.16
C PRO A 8 -6.50 -7.99 -3.52
N PRO A 9 -7.46 -7.50 -4.34
CA PRO A 9 -8.71 -6.95 -3.83
C PRO A 9 -9.53 -8.00 -3.06
N ASP A 10 -10.42 -7.52 -2.20
CA ASP A 10 -11.31 -8.30 -1.32
C ASP A 10 -10.60 -9.17 -0.25
N GLY A 11 -9.27 -9.09 -0.15
CA GLY A 11 -8.51 -9.67 0.95
C GLY A 11 -8.66 -8.89 2.27
N SER A 12 -8.29 -9.51 3.40
CA SER A 12 -8.34 -8.85 4.71
C SER A 12 -7.59 -7.52 4.76
N THR A 13 -6.43 -7.44 4.11
CA THR A 13 -5.65 -6.21 4.00
C THR A 13 -6.33 -5.16 3.12
N ASP A 14 -7.04 -5.58 2.07
CA ASP A 14 -7.78 -4.67 1.20
C ASP A 14 -8.91 -3.99 1.97
N VAL A 15 -9.76 -4.80 2.61
CA VAL A 15 -10.89 -4.33 3.42
C VAL A 15 -10.42 -3.33 4.48
N MET A 16 -9.35 -3.65 5.20
CA MET A 16 -8.80 -2.73 6.20
C MET A 16 -8.27 -1.44 5.56
N THR A 17 -7.52 -1.55 4.45
CA THR A 17 -6.95 -0.38 3.76
C THR A 17 -8.04 0.58 3.28
N ARG A 18 -9.11 0.05 2.67
CA ARG A 18 -10.24 0.86 2.19
C ARG A 18 -10.97 1.54 3.35
N LEU A 19 -11.22 0.82 4.44
CA LEU A 19 -11.82 1.39 5.66
C LEU A 19 -10.96 2.54 6.22
N PHE A 20 -9.64 2.37 6.28
CA PHE A 20 -8.73 3.45 6.70
C PHE A 20 -8.81 4.65 5.74
N CYS A 21 -8.84 4.41 4.43
CA CYS A 21 -8.94 5.47 3.42
C CYS A 21 -10.23 6.27 3.56
N GLU A 22 -11.37 5.61 3.79
CA GLU A 22 -12.66 6.28 4.05
C GLU A 22 -12.59 7.19 5.28
N GLN A 23 -12.01 6.70 6.37
CA GLN A 23 -11.88 7.46 7.61
C GLN A 23 -10.88 8.62 7.51
N LEU A 24 -9.80 8.44 6.75
CA LEU A 24 -8.84 9.50 6.45
C LEU A 24 -9.46 10.56 5.54
N ALA A 25 -10.26 10.16 4.55
CA ALA A 25 -10.95 11.09 3.67
C ALA A 25 -11.88 12.02 4.45
N GLN A 26 -12.62 11.48 5.43
CA GLN A 26 -13.49 12.27 6.31
C GLN A 26 -12.71 13.26 7.19
N ARG A 27 -11.52 12.88 7.68
CA ARG A 27 -10.72 13.72 8.59
C ARG A 27 -9.90 14.78 7.87
N LEU A 28 -9.39 14.46 6.68
CA LEU A 28 -8.45 15.31 5.95
C LEU A 28 -9.13 16.07 4.80
N GLY A 29 -10.39 15.77 4.47
CA GLY A 29 -11.14 16.44 3.41
C GLY A 29 -10.56 16.16 2.01
N GLN A 30 -9.78 15.09 1.84
CA GLN A 30 -9.13 14.73 0.60
C GLN A 30 -9.53 13.32 0.18
N ALA A 31 -9.72 13.08 -1.11
CA ALA A 31 -9.98 11.74 -1.62
C ALA A 31 -8.73 10.85 -1.57
N PHE A 32 -8.91 9.59 -1.15
CA PHE A 32 -7.89 8.55 -1.14
C PHE A 32 -8.27 7.50 -2.19
N VAL A 33 -7.46 7.37 -3.25
CA VAL A 33 -7.70 6.42 -4.34
C VAL A 33 -6.82 5.20 -4.12
N VAL A 34 -7.44 4.04 -3.99
CA VAL A 34 -6.74 2.75 -3.80
C VAL A 34 -6.45 2.13 -5.17
N GLU A 35 -5.18 1.81 -5.43
CA GLU A 35 -4.71 1.12 -6.63
C GLU A 35 -4.08 -0.22 -6.27
N ASP A 36 -4.64 -1.30 -6.80
CA ASP A 36 -4.17 -2.66 -6.52
C ASP A 36 -2.92 -2.97 -7.37
N ARG A 37 -1.83 -3.33 -6.70
CA ARG A 37 -0.56 -3.76 -7.28
C ARG A 37 -0.04 -5.05 -6.62
N PRO A 38 -0.77 -6.18 -6.78
CA PRO A 38 -0.38 -7.44 -6.16
C PRO A 38 0.84 -8.08 -6.84
N GLY A 39 1.48 -9.03 -6.14
CA GLY A 39 2.51 -9.91 -6.68
C GLY A 39 3.85 -9.85 -5.94
N ALA A 40 4.69 -10.87 -6.14
CA ALA A 40 5.98 -11.05 -5.46
C ALA A 40 5.89 -10.90 -3.92
N SER A 41 4.85 -11.49 -3.32
CA SER A 41 4.56 -11.36 -1.87
C SER A 41 4.45 -9.89 -1.39
N GLY A 42 4.00 -9.00 -2.28
CA GLY A 42 3.81 -7.58 -2.03
C GLY A 42 4.95 -6.68 -2.50
N ASN A 43 6.09 -7.23 -2.95
CA ASN A 43 7.24 -6.43 -3.38
C ASN A 43 6.94 -5.52 -4.58
N ILE A 44 6.05 -5.91 -5.49
CA ILE A 44 5.70 -5.08 -6.66
C ILE A 44 5.05 -3.77 -6.21
N GLY A 45 4.08 -3.84 -5.30
CA GLY A 45 3.44 -2.66 -4.74
C GLY A 45 4.40 -1.84 -3.87
N MET A 46 5.23 -2.51 -3.06
CA MET A 46 6.21 -1.83 -2.21
C MET A 46 7.28 -1.09 -3.01
N ASP A 47 7.78 -1.68 -4.09
CA ASP A 47 8.73 -1.02 -5.01
C ASP A 47 8.12 0.23 -5.66
N ALA A 48 6.84 0.15 -6.05
CA ALA A 48 6.11 1.30 -6.59
C ALA A 48 5.92 2.43 -5.56
N ILE A 49 5.72 2.09 -4.28
CA ILE A 49 5.67 3.07 -3.18
C ILE A 49 7.07 3.67 -2.96
N ALA A 50 8.10 2.84 -2.87
CA ALA A 50 9.48 3.26 -2.62
C ALA A 50 10.03 4.20 -3.70
N LYS A 51 9.62 4.00 -4.96
CA LYS A 51 10.01 4.83 -6.12
C LYS A 51 9.10 6.04 -6.35
N SER A 52 8.06 6.22 -5.54
CA SER A 52 7.16 7.38 -5.68
C SER A 52 7.83 8.67 -5.21
N ALA A 53 7.27 9.82 -5.62
CA ALA A 53 7.75 11.11 -5.15
C ALA A 53 7.58 11.21 -3.62
N PRO A 54 8.60 11.62 -2.85
CA PRO A 54 8.53 11.73 -1.39
C PRO A 54 7.81 13.04 -0.96
N ASP A 55 6.66 13.32 -1.57
CA ASP A 55 5.84 14.52 -1.36
C ASP A 55 4.64 14.29 -0.43
N GLY A 56 4.48 13.05 0.06
CA GLY A 56 3.39 12.65 0.95
C GLY A 56 2.08 12.34 0.23
N HIS A 57 2.03 12.35 -1.09
CA HIS A 57 0.80 12.05 -1.85
C HIS A 57 0.64 10.58 -2.20
N THR A 58 1.69 9.76 -2.05
CA THR A 58 1.65 8.31 -2.25
C THR A 58 1.94 7.60 -0.93
N MET A 59 1.09 6.63 -0.58
CA MET A 59 1.25 5.76 0.60
C MET A 59 0.75 4.35 0.31
N GLY A 60 0.90 3.43 1.25
CA GLY A 60 0.34 2.09 1.18
C GLY A 60 0.45 1.34 2.51
N PRO A 61 -0.26 0.21 2.67
CA PRO A 61 -0.25 -0.53 3.92
C PRO A 61 1.08 -1.30 4.11
N ALA A 62 1.67 -1.08 5.27
CA ALA A 62 2.78 -1.85 5.79
C ALA A 62 2.24 -3.07 6.55
N THR A 63 2.60 -4.28 6.14
CA THR A 63 2.25 -5.51 6.86
C THR A 63 3.51 -6.25 7.27
N VAL A 64 3.40 -7.15 8.24
CA VAL A 64 4.53 -8.02 8.63
C VAL A 64 5.06 -8.83 7.44
N SER A 65 4.17 -9.21 6.52
CA SER A 65 4.53 -9.98 5.33
C SER A 65 5.50 -9.21 4.44
N ASN A 66 5.20 -7.95 4.09
CA ASN A 66 6.02 -7.18 3.15
C ASN A 66 7.19 -6.41 3.80
N LEU A 67 7.18 -6.18 5.11
CA LEU A 67 8.26 -5.48 5.81
C LEU A 67 9.26 -6.37 6.56
N ALA A 68 8.88 -7.59 6.94
CA ALA A 68 9.70 -8.43 7.81
C ALA A 68 9.91 -9.86 7.31
N ILE A 69 8.91 -10.44 6.63
CA ILE A 69 8.96 -11.86 6.22
C ILE A 69 9.46 -12.00 4.78
N ASN A 70 9.06 -11.09 3.88
CA ASN A 70 9.40 -11.22 2.48
C ASN A 70 10.89 -11.01 2.24
N GLN A 71 11.40 -11.70 1.22
CA GLN A 71 12.78 -11.51 0.81
C GLN A 71 12.98 -10.10 0.24
N CYS A 72 14.08 -9.47 0.65
CA CYS A 72 14.58 -8.30 -0.04
C CYS A 72 15.04 -8.76 -1.45
N PRO A 73 14.53 -8.16 -2.54
CA PRO A 73 14.91 -8.53 -3.90
C PRO A 73 16.43 -8.48 -4.16
N ASP A 74 17.15 -7.63 -3.41
CA ASP A 74 18.59 -7.39 -3.54
C ASP A 74 19.39 -7.89 -2.32
N ALA A 75 18.87 -8.87 -1.56
CA ALA A 75 19.66 -9.50 -0.50
C ALA A 75 20.90 -10.19 -1.09
N PRO A 76 22.10 -10.04 -0.47
CA PRO A 76 23.29 -10.76 -0.91
C PRO A 76 23.15 -12.28 -0.78
#